data_AF-R6SYF4-F1
#
_entry.id   AF-R6SYF4-F1
#
_cell.length_a   1.000
_cell.length_b   1.000
_cell.length_c   1.000
_cell.angle_alpha   90.00
_cell.angle_beta   90.00
_cell.angle_gamma   90.00
#
_symmetry.space_group_name_H-M   'P 1'
#
loop_
_entity.id
_entity.type
_entity.pdbx_description
1 polymer ?
#
loop_
_entity_poly.entity_id
_entity_poly.type
_entity_poly.pdbx_seq_one_letter_code
_entity_poly.pdbx_strand_id
1 'polypeptide(L)'
;MKNEKIHKRLGRDQVLTVPNLMSLFRLLLVPLLFIFTFGGEWERWRMFAVFAVVVVSALTDVVDGFIARKYHCVSDLGKLLDPVADKLTQFSLMLCLGLRLQFYPLLGLLGFQILKECAMFIAGCFILKNTDTVNSARWYGKVTTVVLYASMLAILLFPMPKWALALIVVFCAFWILFSLVMYLLYYRKLILRARMKASAPTGETRETEEGT
;
A
#
# COMPACT_ATOMS: atom_id res chain seq x y z
N MET A 1 -5.50 -49.85 1.05
CA MET A 1 -5.79 -49.05 -0.16
C MET A 1 -6.64 -47.78 0.14
N LYS A 2 -6.30 -46.97 1.15
CA LYS A 2 -7.05 -45.73 1.47
C LYS A 2 -6.16 -44.49 1.63
N ASN A 3 -4.84 -44.66 1.57
CA ASN A 3 -3.86 -43.59 1.82
C ASN A 3 -3.33 -42.89 0.56
N GLU A 4 -3.75 -43.32 -0.63
CA GLU A 4 -3.31 -42.71 -1.89
C GLU A 4 -4.18 -41.53 -2.35
N LYS A 5 -5.34 -41.32 -1.72
CA LYS A 5 -6.27 -40.22 -2.09
C LYS A 5 -6.04 -38.91 -1.33
N ILE A 6 -5.14 -38.86 -0.35
CA ILE A 6 -4.88 -37.63 0.42
C ILE A 6 -3.83 -36.74 -0.25
N HIS A 7 -2.92 -37.31 -1.05
CA HIS A 7 -1.91 -36.54 -1.79
C HIS A 7 -2.39 -35.91 -3.11
N LYS A 8 -3.68 -36.03 -3.46
CA LYS A 8 -4.26 -35.42 -4.68
C LYS A 8 -5.10 -34.16 -4.42
N ARG A 9 -4.85 -33.47 -3.30
CA ARG A 9 -5.34 -32.10 -3.04
C ARG A 9 -4.23 -31.05 -3.04
N LEU A 10 -3.08 -31.37 -3.62
CA LEU A 10 -2.06 -30.40 -4.00
C LEU A 10 -2.04 -30.36 -5.53
N GLY A 11 -2.42 -29.21 -6.09
CA GLY A 11 -2.33 -28.94 -7.51
C GLY A 11 -3.68 -28.93 -8.20
N ARG A 12 -4.20 -27.69 -8.36
CA ARG A 12 -4.86 -27.13 -9.56
C ARG A 12 -5.88 -26.07 -9.13
N ASP A 13 -5.55 -24.83 -9.50
CA ASP A 13 -6.44 -23.67 -9.66
C ASP A 13 -6.85 -22.84 -8.42
N GLN A 14 -5.89 -22.41 -7.59
CA GLN A 14 -6.07 -21.21 -6.75
C GLN A 14 -5.36 -19.97 -7.29
N VAL A 15 -4.95 -20.00 -8.56
CA VAL A 15 -4.36 -18.84 -9.26
C VAL A 15 -5.46 -17.91 -9.79
N LEU A 16 -6.70 -18.37 -9.92
CA LEU A 16 -7.86 -17.59 -10.37
C LEU A 16 -8.88 -17.41 -9.24
N THR A 17 -8.44 -16.94 -8.08
CA THR A 17 -9.36 -16.38 -7.09
C THR A 17 -9.77 -14.98 -7.56
N VAL A 18 -11.04 -14.60 -7.35
CA VAL A 18 -11.57 -13.26 -7.71
C VAL A 18 -10.66 -12.11 -7.26
N PRO A 19 -10.06 -12.12 -6.04
CA PRO A 19 -9.11 -11.09 -5.64
C PRO A 19 -7.86 -11.04 -6.53
N ASN A 20 -7.28 -12.18 -6.92
CA ASN A 20 -6.07 -12.19 -7.74
C ASN A 20 -6.32 -11.61 -9.13
N LEU A 21 -7.50 -11.87 -9.72
CA LEU A 21 -7.86 -11.30 -11.01
C LEU A 21 -7.95 -9.77 -10.96
N MET A 22 -8.36 -9.22 -9.82
CA MET A 22 -8.57 -7.79 -9.67
C MET A 22 -7.30 -7.03 -9.29
N SER A 23 -6.41 -7.62 -8.46
CA SER A 23 -5.05 -7.12 -8.31
C SER A 23 -4.31 -7.13 -9.65
N LEU A 24 -4.48 -8.19 -10.45
CA LEU A 24 -3.91 -8.29 -11.80
C LEU A 24 -4.52 -7.26 -12.75
N PHE A 25 -5.84 -7.03 -12.69
CA PHE A 25 -6.51 -5.99 -13.45
C PHE A 25 -5.92 -4.61 -13.13
N ARG A 26 -5.70 -4.27 -11.86
CA ARG A 26 -5.03 -3.02 -11.47
C ARG A 26 -3.60 -2.94 -12.01
N LEU A 27 -2.88 -4.05 -12.02
CA LEU A 27 -1.55 -4.10 -12.64
C LEU A 27 -1.61 -3.84 -14.15
N LEU A 28 -2.66 -4.30 -14.85
CA LEU A 28 -2.91 -4.00 -16.28
C LEU A 28 -3.32 -2.55 -16.52
N LEU A 29 -3.93 -1.87 -15.53
CA LEU A 29 -4.23 -0.44 -15.60
C LEU A 29 -2.96 0.43 -15.61
N VAL A 30 -1.86 -0.05 -15.03
CA VAL A 30 -0.60 0.70 -14.99
C VAL A 30 -0.07 1.00 -16.41
N PRO A 31 0.13 0.03 -17.32
CA PRO A 31 0.47 0.31 -18.71
C PRO A 31 -0.49 1.29 -19.41
N LEU A 32 -1.79 1.19 -19.13
CA LEU A 32 -2.78 2.10 -19.71
C LEU A 32 -2.57 3.55 -19.27
N LEU A 33 -2.14 3.79 -18.03
CA LEU A 33 -1.74 5.14 -17.58
C LEU A 33 -0.63 5.71 -18.46
N PHE A 34 0.40 4.92 -18.78
CA PHE A 34 1.49 5.37 -19.64
C PHE A 34 1.01 5.62 -21.08
N ILE A 35 0.19 4.73 -21.63
CA ILE A 35 -0.35 4.88 -23.00
C ILE A 35 -1.17 6.16 -23.13
N PHE A 36 -2.07 6.42 -22.18
CA PHE A 36 -2.87 7.65 -22.21
C PHE A 36 -2.02 8.89 -21.94
N THR A 37 -1.00 8.78 -21.08
CA THR A 37 -0.10 9.91 -20.75
C THR A 37 0.81 10.31 -21.91
N PHE A 38 1.40 9.34 -22.62
CA PHE A 38 2.48 9.58 -23.58
C PHE A 38 2.12 9.28 -25.04
N GLY A 39 0.99 8.65 -25.32
CA GLY A 39 0.61 8.23 -26.67
C GLY A 39 0.18 9.34 -27.63
N GLY A 40 0.49 10.62 -27.36
CA GLY A 40 0.14 11.76 -28.22
C GLY A 40 0.17 13.12 -27.50
N GLU A 41 -0.44 14.13 -28.12
CA GLU A 41 -0.60 15.47 -27.54
C GLU A 41 -1.48 15.45 -26.29
N TRP A 42 -1.31 16.44 -25.40
CA TRP A 42 -2.01 16.47 -24.11
C TRP A 42 -3.43 17.03 -24.25
N GLU A 43 -4.28 16.24 -24.89
CA GLU A 43 -5.67 16.60 -25.12
C GLU A 43 -6.54 16.28 -23.90
N ARG A 44 -7.64 17.02 -23.78
CA ARG A 44 -8.60 16.90 -22.67
C ARG A 44 -9.15 15.48 -22.50
N TRP A 45 -9.36 14.73 -23.59
CA TRP A 45 -9.85 13.35 -23.51
C TRP A 45 -8.82 12.40 -22.88
N ARG A 46 -7.51 12.62 -23.08
CA ARG A 46 -6.44 11.81 -22.47
C ARG A 46 -6.35 12.08 -20.97
N MET A 47 -6.49 13.34 -20.58
CA MET A 47 -6.60 13.73 -19.17
C MET A 47 -7.77 12.99 -18.49
N PHE A 48 -8.95 12.99 -19.13
CA PHE A 48 -10.10 12.24 -18.62
C PHE A 48 -9.90 10.72 -18.65
N ALA A 49 -9.18 10.18 -19.65
CA ALA A 49 -8.85 8.75 -19.69
C ALA A 49 -7.92 8.35 -18.53
N VAL A 50 -6.86 9.13 -18.25
CA VAL A 50 -5.99 8.91 -17.09
C VAL A 50 -6.79 9.01 -15.79
N PHE A 51 -7.66 10.02 -15.66
CA PHE A 51 -8.54 10.17 -14.51
C PHE A 51 -9.44 8.95 -14.32
N ALA A 52 -10.09 8.49 -15.39
CA ALA A 52 -10.97 7.33 -15.38
C ALA A 52 -10.21 6.06 -14.97
N VAL A 53 -8.99 5.85 -15.48
CA VAL A 53 -8.15 4.71 -15.09
C VAL A 53 -7.85 4.73 -13.58
N VAL A 54 -7.50 5.88 -13.01
CA VAL A 54 -7.22 6.00 -11.57
C VAL A 54 -8.49 5.75 -10.74
N VAL A 55 -9.62 6.32 -11.16
CA VAL A 55 -10.90 6.14 -10.46
C VAL A 55 -11.37 4.69 -10.53
N VAL A 56 -11.29 4.05 -11.69
CA VAL A 56 -11.63 2.63 -11.86
C VAL A 56 -10.72 1.75 -11.01
N SER A 57 -9.41 2.04 -10.95
CA SER A 57 -8.47 1.32 -10.09
C SER A 57 -8.86 1.41 -8.60
N ALA A 58 -9.18 2.62 -8.13
CA ALA A 58 -9.57 2.86 -6.74
C ALA A 58 -10.93 2.21 -6.39
N LEU A 59 -11.91 2.29 -7.29
CA LEU A 59 -13.21 1.64 -7.09
C LEU A 59 -13.09 0.12 -7.05
N THR A 60 -12.24 -0.45 -7.91
CA THR A 60 -12.00 -1.90 -7.95
C THR A 60 -11.45 -2.40 -6.60
N ASP A 61 -10.47 -1.72 -6.01
CA ASP A 61 -9.92 -2.08 -4.69
C ASP A 61 -10.99 -2.12 -3.58
N VAL A 62 -11.91 -1.14 -3.57
CA VAL A 62 -12.99 -1.08 -2.59
C VAL A 62 -13.98 -2.23 -2.77
N VAL A 63 -14.34 -2.52 -4.02
CA VAL A 63 -15.26 -3.60 -4.36
C VAL A 63 -14.65 -4.96 -4.02
N ASP A 64 -13.37 -5.17 -4.30
CA ASP A 64 -12.66 -6.41 -3.98
C ASP A 64 -12.56 -6.62 -2.49
N GLY A 65 -12.22 -5.57 -1.74
CA GLY A 65 -12.18 -5.60 -0.29
C GLY A 65 -13.55 -5.94 0.30
N PHE A 66 -14.65 -5.51 -0.33
CA PHE A 66 -16.00 -5.86 0.08
C PHE A 66 -16.35 -7.32 -0.23
N ILE A 67 -16.07 -7.78 -1.46
CA ILE A 67 -16.34 -9.16 -1.90
C ILE A 67 -15.51 -10.15 -1.08
N ALA A 68 -14.22 -9.89 -0.89
CA ALA A 68 -13.33 -10.76 -0.11
C ALA A 68 -13.79 -10.91 1.35
N ARG A 69 -14.31 -9.83 1.97
CA ARG A 69 -14.89 -9.89 3.31
C ARG A 69 -16.20 -10.67 3.35
N LYS A 70 -17.03 -10.57 2.32
CA LYS A 70 -18.35 -11.20 2.26
C LYS A 70 -18.28 -12.71 1.97
N TYR A 71 -17.32 -13.15 1.16
CA TYR A 71 -17.23 -14.54 0.71
C TYR A 71 -16.11 -15.35 1.37
N HIS A 72 -15.32 -14.76 2.29
CA HIS A 72 -14.18 -15.37 2.96
C HIS A 72 -13.13 -16.00 2.01
N CYS A 73 -13.18 -15.67 0.72
CA CYS A 73 -12.26 -16.17 -0.30
C CYS A 73 -11.03 -15.26 -0.37
N VAL A 74 -10.14 -15.35 0.63
CA VAL A 74 -8.88 -14.58 0.65
C VAL A 74 -7.70 -15.51 0.39
N SER A 75 -7.10 -15.40 -0.80
CA SER A 75 -5.87 -16.12 -1.14
C SER A 75 -4.63 -15.40 -0.60
N ASP A 76 -3.63 -16.15 -0.15
CA ASP A 76 -2.37 -15.57 0.38
C ASP A 76 -1.58 -14.79 -0.68
N LEU A 77 -1.66 -15.21 -1.94
CA LEU A 77 -1.05 -14.48 -3.07
C LEU A 77 -1.72 -13.12 -3.29
N GLY A 78 -3.06 -13.07 -3.30
CA GLY A 78 -3.82 -11.81 -3.39
C GLY A 78 -3.53 -10.85 -2.24
N LYS A 79 -3.38 -11.33 -0.99
CA LYS A 79 -3.00 -10.49 0.16
C LYS A 79 -1.67 -9.76 -0.03
N LEU A 80 -0.73 -10.37 -0.75
CA LEU A 80 0.56 -9.77 -1.05
C LEU A 80 0.50 -8.86 -2.28
N LEU A 81 -0.23 -9.28 -3.33
CA LEU A 81 -0.36 -8.52 -4.57
C LEU A 81 -1.16 -7.23 -4.42
N ASP A 82 -2.20 -7.22 -3.58
CA ASP A 82 -3.08 -6.06 -3.41
C ASP A 82 -2.33 -4.78 -2.98
N PRO A 83 -1.53 -4.78 -1.89
CA PRO A 83 -0.74 -3.62 -1.50
C PRO A 83 0.29 -3.20 -2.56
N VAL A 84 0.84 -4.17 -3.30
CA VAL A 84 1.84 -3.89 -4.35
C VAL A 84 1.19 -3.19 -5.54
N ALA A 85 0.05 -3.71 -6.01
CA ALA A 85 -0.69 -3.13 -7.14
C ALA A 85 -1.19 -1.70 -6.82
N ASP A 86 -1.66 -1.46 -5.59
CA ASP A 86 -2.05 -0.12 -5.14
C ASP A 86 -0.87 0.86 -5.18
N LYS A 87 0.27 0.48 -4.57
CA LYS A 87 1.45 1.35 -4.54
C LYS A 87 2.03 1.60 -5.93
N LEU A 88 2.03 0.59 -6.80
CA LEU A 88 2.45 0.72 -8.19
C LEU A 88 1.56 1.72 -8.93
N THR A 89 0.24 1.64 -8.78
CA THR A 89 -0.68 2.61 -9.41
C THR A 89 -0.37 4.04 -8.96
N GLN A 90 -0.18 4.25 -7.66
CA GLN A 90 0.18 5.56 -7.12
C GLN A 90 1.53 6.06 -7.66
N PHE A 91 2.56 5.22 -7.68
CA PHE A 91 3.90 5.59 -8.17
C PHE A 91 3.89 5.88 -9.66
N SER A 92 3.18 5.06 -10.45
CA SER A 92 3.04 5.26 -11.89
C SER A 92 2.33 6.56 -12.21
N LEU A 93 1.27 6.92 -11.47
CA LEU A 93 0.59 8.21 -11.64
C LEU A 93 1.53 9.38 -11.36
N MET A 94 2.27 9.36 -10.24
CA MET A 94 3.25 10.39 -9.89
C MET A 94 4.36 10.51 -10.94
N LEU A 95 4.87 9.37 -11.43
CA LEU A 95 5.89 9.33 -12.48
C LEU A 95 5.38 9.90 -13.79
N CYS A 96 4.19 9.47 -14.24
CA CYS A 96 3.55 9.95 -15.46
C CYS A 96 3.37 11.46 -15.43
N LEU A 97 2.81 12.01 -14.34
CA LEU A 97 2.62 13.46 -14.17
C LEU A 97 3.95 14.22 -14.09
N GLY A 98 4.92 13.72 -13.33
CA GLY A 98 6.23 14.35 -13.18
C GLY A 98 6.99 14.47 -14.50
N LEU A 99 6.96 13.41 -15.31
CA LEU A 99 7.58 13.38 -16.64
C LEU A 99 6.80 14.23 -17.65
N ARG A 100 5.46 14.14 -17.66
CA ARG A 100 4.62 14.87 -18.62
C ARG A 100 4.67 16.37 -18.41
N LEU A 101 4.67 16.82 -17.16
CA LEU A 101 4.76 18.24 -16.80
C LEU A 101 6.19 18.78 -16.80
N GLN A 102 7.21 17.92 -17.00
CA GLN A 102 8.63 18.28 -16.91
C GLN A 102 8.95 18.99 -15.58
N PHE A 103 8.35 18.52 -14.48
CA PHE A 103 8.45 19.16 -13.16
C PHE A 103 9.20 18.26 -12.18
N TYR A 104 10.51 18.43 -12.13
CA TYR A 104 11.43 17.62 -11.30
C TYR A 104 11.05 17.50 -9.82
N PRO A 105 10.47 18.52 -9.13
CA PRO A 105 10.05 18.35 -7.74
C PRO A 105 9.01 17.24 -7.52
N LEU A 106 8.16 16.93 -8.51
CA LEU A 106 7.24 15.77 -8.43
C LEU A 106 8.00 14.44 -8.48
N LEU A 107 9.08 14.35 -9.26
CA LEU A 107 9.94 13.16 -9.28
C LEU A 107 10.72 13.00 -7.97
N GLY A 108 11.16 14.11 -7.38
CA GLY A 108 11.74 14.11 -6.03
C GLY A 108 10.73 13.62 -4.98
N LEU A 109 9.47 14.06 -5.07
CA LEU A 109 8.39 13.59 -4.20
C LEU A 109 8.12 12.09 -4.37
N LEU A 110 8.17 11.57 -5.61
CA LEU A 110 8.09 10.13 -5.89
C LEU A 110 9.22 9.37 -5.21
N GLY A 111 10.47 9.81 -5.36
CA GLY A 111 11.62 9.20 -4.70
C GLY A 111 11.47 9.19 -3.18
N PHE A 112 10.98 10.29 -2.60
CA PHE A 112 10.74 10.38 -1.16
C PHE A 112 9.61 9.44 -0.69
N GLN A 113 8.55 9.31 -1.48
CA GLN A 113 7.45 8.39 -1.20
C GLN A 113 7.92 6.92 -1.27
N ILE A 114 8.73 6.54 -2.27
CA ILE A 114 9.32 5.19 -2.37
C ILE A 114 10.20 4.92 -1.15
N LEU A 115 11.08 5.85 -0.79
CA LEU A 115 11.96 5.72 0.37
C LEU A 115 11.17 5.46 1.65
N LYS A 116 10.08 6.21 1.87
CA LYS A 116 9.19 6.05 3.03
C LYS A 116 8.51 4.67 3.05
N GLU A 117 8.02 4.18 1.91
CA GLU A 117 7.42 2.84 1.82
C GLU A 117 8.45 1.73 2.06
N CYS A 118 9.66 1.84 1.50
CA CYS A 118 10.76 0.91 1.77
C CYS A 118 11.16 0.91 3.24
N ALA A 119 11.30 2.08 3.86
CA ALA A 119 11.64 2.22 5.27
C ALA A 119 10.58 1.57 6.18
N MET A 120 9.29 1.78 5.89
CA MET A 120 8.19 1.15 6.63
C MET A 120 8.16 -0.36 6.46
N PHE A 121 8.45 -0.86 5.25
CA PHE A 121 8.51 -2.29 4.96
C PHE A 121 9.65 -2.96 5.74
N ILE A 122 10.87 -2.42 5.66
CA ILE A 122 12.04 -2.93 6.39
C ILE A 122 11.80 -2.91 7.91
N ALA A 123 11.29 -1.80 8.44
CA ALA A 123 10.98 -1.68 9.87
C ALA A 123 9.89 -2.69 10.31
N GLY A 124 8.88 -2.90 9.46
CA GLY A 124 7.85 -3.91 9.70
C GLY A 124 8.40 -5.33 9.76
N CYS A 125 9.26 -5.71 8.80
CA CYS A 125 9.94 -7.01 8.80
C CYS A 125 10.85 -7.20 10.01
N PHE A 126 11.59 -6.17 10.41
CA PHE A 126 12.47 -6.21 11.58
C PHE A 126 11.69 -6.44 12.88
N ILE A 127 10.53 -5.80 13.03
CA ILE A 127 9.67 -5.97 14.20
C ILE A 127 9.02 -7.34 14.24
N LEU A 128 8.53 -7.83 13.10
CA LEU A 128 7.87 -9.13 13.04
C LEU A 128 8.82 -10.24 13.51
N LYS A 129 10.11 -10.17 13.16
CA LYS A 129 11.14 -11.12 13.61
C LYS A 129 11.43 -11.05 15.12
N ASN A 130 11.17 -9.93 15.79
CA ASN A 130 11.62 -9.68 17.16
C ASN A 130 10.49 -9.63 18.19
N THR A 131 9.22 -9.58 17.78
CA THR A 131 8.11 -9.29 18.72
C THR A 131 6.84 -10.10 18.44
N ASP A 132 6.80 -10.95 17.40
CA ASP A 132 5.62 -11.75 16.97
C ASP A 132 4.30 -10.96 16.85
N THR A 133 4.38 -9.64 16.85
CA THR A 133 3.22 -8.75 16.74
C THR A 133 3.05 -8.34 15.30
N VAL A 134 1.88 -8.64 14.76
CA VAL A 134 1.56 -8.37 13.36
C VAL A 134 1.38 -6.87 13.16
N ASN A 135 2.11 -6.32 12.20
CA ASN A 135 2.10 -4.91 11.85
C ASN A 135 0.71 -4.51 11.31
N SER A 136 -0.14 -3.99 12.18
CA SER A 136 -1.47 -3.49 11.79
C SER A 136 -1.33 -2.13 11.13
N ALA A 137 -1.69 -2.03 9.84
CA ALA A 137 -1.68 -0.78 9.08
C ALA A 137 -2.47 0.32 9.80
N ARG A 138 -1.82 1.45 10.10
CA ARG A 138 -2.37 2.52 10.93
C ARG A 138 -3.05 3.58 10.09
N TRP A 139 -3.96 4.32 10.72
CA TRP A 139 -4.78 5.35 10.08
C TRP A 139 -3.96 6.47 9.43
N TYR A 140 -2.84 6.89 10.04
CA TYR A 140 -1.99 7.97 9.52
C TYR A 140 -1.39 7.64 8.15
N GLY A 141 -1.01 6.38 7.90
CA GLY A 141 -0.52 5.98 6.58
C GLY A 141 -1.61 6.02 5.50
N LYS A 142 -2.85 5.67 5.87
CA LYS A 142 -4.01 5.73 4.96
C LYS A 142 -4.34 7.16 4.57
N VAL A 143 -4.33 8.08 5.54
CA VAL A 143 -4.58 9.51 5.28
C VAL A 143 -3.56 10.07 4.30
N THR A 144 -2.26 9.79 4.50
CA THR A 144 -1.22 10.21 3.55
C THR A 144 -1.48 9.67 2.14
N THR A 145 -1.86 8.40 1.98
CA THR A 145 -2.16 7.84 0.66
C THR A 145 -3.35 8.53 -0.01
N VAL A 146 -4.43 8.79 0.74
CA VAL A 146 -5.62 9.52 0.22
C VAL A 146 -5.24 10.95 -0.19
N VAL A 147 -4.47 11.65 0.64
CA VAL A 147 -3.98 13.01 0.35
C VAL A 147 -3.14 13.01 -0.92
N LEU A 148 -2.22 12.05 -1.08
CA LEU A 148 -1.38 11.97 -2.27
C LEU A 148 -2.20 11.70 -3.53
N TYR A 149 -3.15 10.76 -3.50
CA TYR A 149 -4.04 10.50 -4.63
C TYR A 149 -4.88 11.73 -4.99
N ALA A 150 -5.50 12.38 -4.00
CA ALA A 150 -6.29 13.59 -4.22
C ALA A 150 -5.45 14.72 -4.84
N SER A 151 -4.22 14.93 -4.34
CA SER A 151 -3.29 15.91 -4.89
C SER A 151 -2.87 15.59 -6.33
N MET A 152 -2.61 14.32 -6.65
CA MET A 152 -2.28 13.92 -8.03
C MET A 152 -3.47 14.11 -8.98
N LEU A 153 -4.69 13.79 -8.54
CA LEU A 153 -5.91 14.04 -9.32
C LEU A 153 -6.17 15.54 -9.52
N ALA A 154 -5.88 16.37 -8.51
CA ALA A 154 -5.99 17.82 -8.63
C ALA A 154 -4.99 18.38 -9.67
N ILE A 155 -3.73 17.93 -9.62
CA ILE A 155 -2.71 18.30 -10.62
C ILE A 155 -3.12 17.84 -12.03
N LEU A 156 -3.71 16.65 -12.13
CA LEU A 156 -4.17 16.08 -13.40
C LEU A 156 -5.30 16.92 -14.01
N LEU A 157 -6.33 17.26 -13.24
CA LEU A 157 -7.56 17.88 -13.73
C LEU A 157 -7.46 19.40 -13.92
N PHE A 158 -6.63 20.06 -13.09
CA PHE A 158 -6.50 21.51 -13.10
C PHE A 158 -5.08 21.87 -13.56
N PRO A 159 -4.91 22.43 -14.78
CA PRO A 159 -3.62 22.94 -15.20
C PRO A 159 -3.26 24.13 -14.32
N MET A 160 -2.18 23.98 -13.55
CA MET A 160 -1.74 24.97 -12.57
C MET A 160 -0.39 25.58 -12.96
N PRO A 161 -0.12 26.84 -12.58
CA PRO A 161 1.21 27.41 -12.70
C PRO A 161 2.21 26.69 -11.78
N LYS A 162 3.50 26.73 -12.13
CA LYS A 162 4.57 25.98 -11.44
C LYS A 162 4.68 26.27 -9.93
N TRP A 163 4.35 27.49 -9.49
CA TRP A 163 4.36 27.84 -8.08
C TRP A 163 3.26 27.10 -7.30
N ALA A 164 2.08 26.94 -7.88
CA ALA A 164 0.97 26.21 -7.25
C ALA A 164 1.27 24.72 -7.19
N LEU A 165 1.88 24.15 -8.24
CA LEU A 165 2.43 22.79 -8.23
C LEU A 165 3.44 22.60 -7.09
N ALA A 166 4.35 23.57 -6.89
CA ALA A 166 5.32 23.51 -5.81
C ALA A 166 4.66 23.50 -4.42
N LEU A 167 3.60 24.30 -4.20
CA LEU A 167 2.84 24.28 -2.95
C LEU A 167 2.20 22.92 -2.68
N ILE A 168 1.61 22.29 -3.70
CA ILE A 168 1.05 20.92 -3.57
C ILE A 168 2.16 19.91 -3.25
N VAL A 169 3.32 20.02 -3.89
CA VAL A 169 4.45 19.12 -3.61
C VAL A 169 4.94 19.29 -2.17
N VAL A 170 5.09 20.51 -1.67
CA VAL A 170 5.48 20.77 -0.28
C VAL A 170 4.43 20.22 0.69
N PHE A 171 3.14 20.43 0.40
CA PHE A 171 2.05 19.88 1.19
C PHE A 171 2.05 18.35 1.24
N CYS A 172 2.26 17.68 0.11
CA CYS A 172 2.41 16.23 0.06
C CYS A 172 3.65 15.76 0.82
N ALA A 173 4.80 16.44 0.64
CA ALA A 173 6.03 16.09 1.33
C ALA A 173 5.88 16.18 2.86
N PHE A 174 5.17 17.20 3.35
CA PHE A 174 4.81 17.32 4.76
C PHE A 174 4.02 16.10 5.25
N TRP A 175 3.00 15.67 4.51
CA TRP A 175 2.19 14.49 4.89
C TRP A 175 2.97 13.16 4.84
N ILE A 176 3.91 13.03 3.89
CA ILE A 176 4.82 11.87 3.82
C ILE A 176 5.72 11.85 5.05
N LEU A 177 6.36 12.99 5.36
CA LEU A 177 7.26 13.13 6.50
C LEU A 177 6.51 12.91 7.81
N PHE A 178 5.32 13.49 7.97
CA PHE A 178 4.46 13.29 9.12
C PHE A 178 4.15 11.80 9.33
N SER A 179 3.72 11.10 8.27
CA SER A 179 3.48 9.66 8.33
C SER A 179 4.75 8.88 8.71
N LEU A 180 5.91 9.24 8.16
CA LEU A 180 7.18 8.57 8.44
C LEU A 180 7.56 8.71 9.92
N VAL A 181 7.48 9.93 10.47
CA VAL A 181 7.78 10.22 11.88
C VAL A 181 6.83 9.46 12.80
N MET A 182 5.53 9.49 12.51
CA MET A 182 4.53 8.78 13.33
C MET A 182 4.76 7.27 13.34
N TYR A 183 5.11 6.68 12.19
CA TYR A 183 5.50 5.27 12.11
C TYR A 183 6.79 4.98 12.88
N LEU A 184 7.80 5.84 12.79
CA LEU A 184 9.05 5.66 13.52
C LEU A 184 8.83 5.70 15.04
N LEU A 185 8.05 6.66 15.54
CA LEU A 185 7.68 6.75 16.96
C LEU A 185 6.87 5.52 17.42
N TYR A 186 5.97 5.04 16.56
CA TYR A 186 5.19 3.85 16.84
C TYR A 186 6.08 2.60 16.97
N TYR A 187 6.96 2.38 16.00
CA TYR A 187 7.90 1.25 16.00
C TYR A 187 8.87 1.30 17.19
N ARG A 188 9.36 2.48 17.56
CA ARG A 188 10.16 2.66 18.78
C ARG A 188 9.40 2.24 20.04
N LYS A 189 8.14 2.66 20.19
CA LYS A 189 7.30 2.27 21.34
C LYS A 189 7.08 0.76 21.40
N LEU A 190 6.93 0.11 20.25
CA LEU A 190 6.71 -1.33 20.19
C LEU A 190 7.94 -2.13 20.64
N ILE A 191 9.13 -1.75 20.15
CA ILE A 191 10.41 -2.36 20.56
C ILE A 191 10.65 -2.18 22.07
N LEU A 192 10.37 -0.99 22.62
CA LEU A 192 10.52 -0.76 24.06
C LEU A 192 9.59 -1.64 24.89
N ARG A 193 8.34 -1.84 24.47
CA ARG A 193 7.40 -2.74 25.14
C ARG A 193 7.86 -4.20 25.08
N ALA A 194 8.42 -4.63 23.94
CA ALA A 194 8.99 -5.97 23.80
C ALA A 194 10.14 -6.21 24.78
N ARG A 195 11.05 -5.24 24.90
CA ARG A 195 12.19 -5.29 25.84
C ARG A 195 11.72 -5.34 27.30
N MET A 196 10.75 -4.50 27.68
CA MET A 196 10.22 -4.52 29.06
C MET A 196 9.57 -5.87 29.42
N LYS A 197 8.85 -6.50 28.47
CA LYS A 197 8.24 -7.82 28.68
C LYS A 197 9.29 -8.93 28.82
N ALA A 198 10.42 -8.83 28.11
CA ALA A 198 11.53 -9.77 28.21
C ALA A 198 12.36 -9.59 29.50
N SER A 199 12.39 -8.39 30.07
CA SER A 199 13.09 -8.08 31.33
C SER A 199 12.23 -8.28 32.59
N ALA A 200 10.94 -8.59 32.45
CA ALA A 200 10.09 -8.92 33.59
C ALA A 200 10.49 -10.31 34.13
N PRO A 201 10.81 -10.45 35.43
CA PRO A 201 11.20 -11.74 35.99
C PRO A 201 10.05 -12.73 35.88
N THR A 202 10.35 -13.92 35.35
CA THR A 202 9.48 -15.10 35.40
C THR A 202 9.32 -15.52 36.86
N GLY A 203 8.36 -14.92 37.56
CA GLY A 203 8.08 -15.20 38.97
C GLY A 203 6.58 -15.39 39.18
N GLU A 204 6.24 -16.55 39.75
CA GLU A 204 4.96 -16.91 40.36
C GLU A 204 3.78 -17.23 39.43
N THR A 205 3.68 -18.52 39.08
CA THR A 205 2.39 -19.26 39.03
C THR A 205 2.69 -20.76 39.07
N ARG A 206 3.24 -21.22 40.20
CA ARG A 206 3.38 -22.65 40.54
C ARG A 206 3.36 -22.90 42.05
N GLU A 207 2.52 -22.19 42.81
CA GLU A 207 2.23 -22.58 44.19
C GLU A 207 0.77 -22.20 44.49
N THR A 208 -0.17 -23.13 44.31
CA THR A 208 -1.51 -23.20 44.96
C THR A 208 -2.39 -24.32 44.35
N GLU A 209 -1.82 -25.48 44.01
CA GLU A 209 -2.62 -26.70 43.75
C GLU A 209 -2.21 -27.91 44.63
N GLU A 210 -1.44 -27.68 45.69
CA GLU A 210 -1.27 -28.66 46.78
C GLU A 210 -1.78 -28.04 48.08
N GLY A 211 -3.00 -28.40 48.49
CA GLY A 211 -3.49 -28.12 49.83
C GLY A 211 -4.94 -27.64 49.89
N THR A 212 -5.90 -28.52 49.59
CA THR A 212 -7.07 -28.80 50.45
C THR A 212 -7.84 -30.00 49.94
#